data_AF-A0A0P8XH63-F1
#
_entry.id   AF-A0A0P8XH63-F1
#
_cell.length_a   1.000
_cell.length_b   1.000
_cell.length_c   1.000
_cell.angle_alpha   90.00
_cell.angle_beta   90.00
_cell.angle_gamma   90.00
#
_symmetry.space_group_name_H-M   'P 1'
#
loop_
_entity.id
_entity.type
_entity.pdbx_description
1 polymer ?
#
loop_
_entity_poly.entity_id
_entity_poly.type
_entity_poly.pdbx_seq_one_letter_code
_entity_poly.pdbx_strand_id
1 'polypeptide(L)'
;MNQPQNQRTYHCFYRNIKNGNVPAENDALGRIQFSQDFIIPLHVESLLIECQTSEKPLKVLQRDVFVLVQYQPILTPTVPSKKIKSSVIMFGIESLSRLKLRSNFPMVHEYLKGEGWYEMQDW
;
A
#
# COMPACT_ATOMS: atom_id res chain seq x y z
N MET A 1 16.79 -27.11 -30.15
CA MET A 1 17.87 -26.61 -29.28
C MET A 1 17.49 -25.22 -28.77
N ASN A 2 17.85 -24.91 -27.52
CA ASN A 2 17.68 -23.65 -26.75
C ASN A 2 16.36 -23.57 -25.96
N GLN A 3 16.31 -23.42 -24.63
CA GLN A 3 17.26 -23.23 -23.52
C GLN A 3 16.48 -23.63 -22.23
N PRO A 4 17.12 -24.11 -21.14
CA PRO A 4 16.40 -24.45 -19.92
C PRO A 4 15.98 -23.17 -19.20
N GLN A 5 14.67 -22.99 -18.98
CA GLN A 5 14.16 -21.97 -18.08
C GLN A 5 14.68 -22.30 -16.68
N ASN A 6 15.67 -21.52 -16.22
CA ASN A 6 16.23 -21.62 -14.88
C ASN A 6 15.19 -21.06 -13.90
N GLN A 7 14.13 -21.83 -13.63
CA GLN A 7 13.07 -21.46 -12.70
C GLN A 7 13.63 -21.52 -11.29
N ARG A 8 14.23 -20.42 -10.82
CA ARG A 8 14.54 -20.26 -9.41
C ARG A 8 13.23 -20.21 -8.64
N THR A 9 12.93 -21.29 -7.94
CA THR A 9 11.77 -21.37 -7.05
C THR A 9 11.95 -20.39 -5.90
N TYR A 10 10.90 -19.64 -5.57
CA TYR A 10 10.87 -18.70 -4.45
C TYR A 10 9.57 -18.86 -3.66
N HIS A 11 9.60 -18.42 -2.40
CA HIS A 11 8.44 -18.37 -1.53
C HIS A 11 8.25 -16.96 -1.00
N CYS A 12 7.02 -16.46 -1.08
CA CYS A 12 6.63 -15.15 -0.58
C CYS A 12 5.71 -15.30 0.63
N PHE A 13 5.88 -14.39 1.58
CA PHE A 13 5.13 -14.32 2.81
C PHE A 13 4.65 -12.90 3.04
N TYR A 14 3.45 -12.72 3.57
CA TYR A 14 3.03 -11.42 4.09
C TYR A 14 2.81 -11.49 5.60
N ARG A 15 2.95 -10.33 6.25
CA ARG A 15 2.62 -10.12 7.66
C ARG A 15 1.73 -8.89 7.78
N ASN A 16 0.63 -8.98 8.53
CA ASN A 16 -0.21 -7.83 8.83
C ASN A 16 0.52 -6.90 9.82
N ILE A 17 0.61 -5.61 9.49
CA ILE A 17 1.12 -4.57 10.38
C ILE A 17 -0.07 -3.90 11.06
N LYS A 18 -0.17 -4.05 12.39
CA LYS A 18 -1.20 -3.38 13.20
C LYS A 18 -0.58 -2.17 13.90
N ASN A 19 -1.25 -1.02 13.83
CA ASN A 19 -0.88 0.22 14.53
C ASN A 19 0.53 0.76 14.20
N GLY A 20 1.02 0.54 12.98
CA GLY A 20 2.34 1.05 12.55
C GLY A 20 3.55 0.34 13.18
N ASN A 21 3.33 -0.65 14.05
CA ASN A 21 4.41 -1.46 14.60
C ASN A 21 4.78 -2.57 13.61
N VAL A 22 5.95 -2.44 12.99
CA VAL A 22 6.54 -3.53 12.21
C VAL A 22 6.91 -4.66 13.17
N PRO A 23 6.36 -5.88 13.03
CA PRO A 23 6.71 -7.00 13.89
C PRO A 23 8.21 -7.27 13.85
N ALA A 24 8.79 -7.66 14.98
CA ALA A 24 10.20 -8.00 15.07
C ALA A 24 10.58 -9.08 14.03
N GLU A 25 11.82 -9.05 13.56
CA GLU A 25 12.33 -9.96 12.53
C GLU A 25 12.17 -11.45 12.91
N ASN A 26 12.19 -11.76 14.21
CA ASN A 26 12.09 -13.10 14.75
C ASN A 26 10.67 -13.55 15.10
N ASP A 27 9.65 -12.73 14.82
CA ASP A 27 8.27 -13.07 15.11
C ASP A 27 7.70 -13.91 13.96
N ALA A 28 8.04 -15.21 13.97
CA ALA A 28 7.51 -16.19 13.01
C ALA A 28 5.98 -16.38 13.15
N LEU A 29 5.42 -15.94 14.28
CA LEU A 29 3.99 -15.89 14.56
C LEU A 29 3.33 -14.80 13.71
N GLY A 30 2.90 -15.17 12.50
CA GLY A 30 2.11 -14.30 11.63
C GLY A 30 2.60 -14.15 10.20
N ARG A 31 3.64 -14.89 9.77
CA ARG A 31 4.01 -14.99 8.35
C ARG A 31 3.04 -15.93 7.63
N ILE A 32 2.24 -15.37 6.72
CA ILE A 32 1.32 -16.13 5.88
C ILE A 32 1.97 -16.28 4.51
N GLN A 33 2.29 -17.53 4.14
CA GLN A 33 2.80 -17.82 2.81
C GLN A 33 1.69 -17.64 1.78
N PHE A 34 2.00 -17.03 0.65
CA PHE A 34 1.06 -16.84 -0.44
C PHE A 34 1.68 -17.19 -1.79
N SER A 35 0.84 -17.60 -2.73
CA SER A 35 1.19 -17.82 -4.13
C SER A 35 0.74 -16.65 -4.99
N GLN A 36 1.04 -16.72 -6.29
CA GLN A 36 0.44 -15.83 -7.26
C GLN A 36 -1.10 -15.87 -7.14
N ASP A 37 -1.73 -14.70 -7.36
CA ASP A 37 -3.19 -14.48 -7.31
C ASP A 37 -3.87 -14.64 -5.93
N PHE A 38 -3.08 -14.62 -4.85
CA PHE A 38 -3.63 -14.59 -3.49
C PHE A 38 -4.40 -13.29 -3.21
N ILE A 39 -5.66 -13.43 -2.77
CA ILE A 39 -6.50 -12.31 -2.36
C ILE A 39 -6.28 -12.02 -0.87
N ILE A 40 -5.86 -10.79 -0.59
CA ILE A 40 -5.58 -10.35 0.77
C ILE A 40 -6.90 -10.11 1.53
N PRO A 41 -7.05 -10.60 2.77
CA PRO A 41 -8.27 -10.38 3.54
C PRO A 41 -8.57 -8.90 3.81
N LEU A 42 -9.86 -8.53 3.82
CA LEU A 42 -10.35 -7.15 4.00
C LEU A 42 -9.93 -6.48 5.32
N HIS A 43 -9.61 -7.27 6.35
CA HIS A 43 -9.20 -6.77 7.67
C HIS A 43 -7.71 -6.38 7.73
N VAL A 44 -6.95 -6.58 6.64
CA VAL A 44 -5.53 -6.24 6.57
C VAL A 44 -5.37 -4.83 6.02
N GLU A 45 -5.04 -3.87 6.89
CA GLU A 45 -4.88 -2.46 6.50
C GLU A 45 -3.48 -2.18 5.96
N SER A 46 -2.47 -2.85 6.49
CA SER A 46 -1.10 -2.74 6.02
C SER A 46 -0.34 -4.04 6.22
N LEU A 47 0.67 -4.26 5.41
CA LEU A 47 1.40 -5.52 5.40
C LEU A 47 2.85 -5.37 4.96
N LEU A 48 3.70 -6.24 5.51
CA LEU A 48 5.08 -6.46 5.07
C LEU A 48 5.12 -7.71 4.20
N ILE A 49 5.48 -7.57 2.93
CA ILE A 49 5.78 -8.69 2.03
C ILE A 49 7.26 -9.01 2.13
N GLU A 50 7.60 -10.29 2.20
CA GLU A 50 8.97 -10.79 2.15
C GLU A 50 9.04 -12.03 1.26
N CYS A 51 9.83 -11.97 0.20
CA CYS A 51 10.07 -13.08 -0.71
C CYS A 51 11.52 -13.57 -0.58
N GLN A 52 11.71 -14.88 -0.60
CA GLN A 52 13.03 -15.51 -0.46
C GLN A 52 13.19 -16.70 -1.40
N THR A 53 14.44 -17.03 -1.74
CA THR A 53 14.78 -18.23 -2.53
C THR A 53 14.35 -19.50 -1.80
N SER A 54 13.94 -20.53 -2.55
CA SER A 54 13.68 -21.86 -1.99
C SER A 54 14.97 -22.63 -1.69
N GLU A 55 16.06 -22.30 -2.37
CA GLU A 55 17.38 -22.91 -2.18
C GLU A 55 18.07 -22.37 -0.92
N LYS A 56 18.82 -23.25 -0.22
CA LYS A 56 19.67 -22.87 0.91
C LYS A 56 21.05 -22.41 0.39
N PRO A 57 21.63 -21.31 0.92
CA PRO A 57 21.07 -20.45 1.96
C PRO A 57 19.90 -19.60 1.46
N LEU A 58 18.88 -19.44 2.31
CA LEU A 58 17.72 -18.60 1.99
C LEU A 58 18.20 -17.16 1.76
N LYS A 59 17.92 -16.62 0.58
CA LYS A 59 18.25 -15.25 0.22
C LYS A 59 16.97 -14.45 0.07
N VAL A 60 16.84 -13.36 0.83
CA VAL A 60 15.74 -12.40 0.66
C VAL A 60 15.88 -11.71 -0.68
N LEU A 61 14.85 -11.82 -1.51
CA LEU A 61 14.73 -11.21 -2.83
C LEU A 61 14.01 -9.87 -2.76
N GLN A 62 13.00 -9.76 -1.89
CA GLN A 62 12.16 -8.57 -1.75
C GLN A 62 11.65 -8.46 -0.32
N ARG A 63 11.59 -7.23 0.21
CA ARG A 63 11.03 -6.92 1.54
C ARG A 63 10.43 -5.50 1.56
N ASP A 64 9.12 -5.40 1.41
CA ASP A 64 8.42 -4.11 1.23
C ASP A 64 7.18 -3.99 2.10
N VAL A 65 6.90 -2.77 2.54
CA VAL A 65 5.69 -2.42 3.29
C VAL A 65 4.66 -1.78 2.37
N PHE A 66 3.44 -2.30 2.42
CA PHE A 66 2.30 -1.77 1.68
C PHE A 66 1.19 -1.37 2.64
N VAL A 67 0.54 -0.25 2.34
CA VAL A 67 -0.72 0.17 2.97
C VAL A 67 -1.83 -0.08 1.95
N LEU A 68 -2.87 -0.78 2.36
CA LEU A 68 -3.97 -1.18 1.49
C LEU A 68 -5.18 -0.28 1.71
N VAL A 69 -5.73 0.24 0.61
CA VAL A 69 -7.04 0.90 0.59
C VAL A 69 -8.05 -0.11 0.05
N GLN A 70 -8.71 -0.83 0.95
CA GLN A 70 -9.68 -1.87 0.60
C GLN A 70 -11.11 -1.34 0.78
N TYR A 71 -12.01 -1.65 -0.16
CA TYR A 71 -13.44 -1.36 -0.01
C TYR A 71 -14.03 -2.22 1.11
N GLN A 72 -14.60 -1.59 2.13
CA GLN A 72 -15.31 -2.29 3.20
C GLN A 72 -16.82 -2.24 2.95
N PRO A 73 -17.49 -3.38 2.72
CA PRO A 73 -18.94 -3.40 2.62
C PRO A 73 -19.55 -2.92 3.94
N ILE A 74 -20.44 -1.92 3.88
CA ILE A 74 -21.12 -1.38 5.06
C ILE A 74 -22.13 -2.42 5.54
N LEU A 75 -21.78 -3.17 6.59
CA LEU A 75 -22.62 -4.26 7.11
C LEU A 75 -23.77 -3.77 8.01
N THR A 76 -23.80 -2.50 8.41
CA THR A 76 -24.87 -1.94 9.26
C THR A 76 -25.24 -0.51 8.89
N PRO A 77 -26.54 -0.13 8.88
CA PRO A 77 -26.94 1.26 8.85
C PRO A 77 -26.47 1.92 10.16
N THR A 78 -25.37 2.66 10.09
CA THR A 78 -24.72 3.24 11.26
C THR A 78 -25.54 4.44 11.73
N VAL A 79 -26.10 4.37 12.94
CA VAL A 79 -26.64 5.52 13.67
C VAL A 79 -25.52 6.57 13.81
N PRO A 80 -25.71 7.83 13.37
CA PRO A 80 -24.62 8.79 13.27
C PRO A 80 -24.33 9.39 14.65
N SER A 81 -23.50 8.74 15.45
CA SER A 81 -22.95 9.36 16.66
C SER A 81 -21.55 8.84 17.00
N LYS A 82 -20.61 9.04 16.08
CA LYS A 82 -19.19 9.00 16.41
C LYS A 82 -18.57 10.23 15.78
N LYS A 83 -18.02 11.13 16.61
CA LYS A 83 -17.25 12.30 16.14
C LYS A 83 -16.31 11.83 15.03
N ILE A 84 -16.59 12.25 13.81
CA ILE A 84 -15.79 11.91 12.63
C ILE A 84 -14.40 12.48 12.91
N LYS A 85 -13.40 11.62 13.09
CA LYS A 85 -12.01 12.06 13.16
C LYS A 85 -11.62 12.48 11.74
N SER A 86 -11.41 13.78 11.52
CA SER A 86 -10.87 14.25 10.24
C SER A 86 -9.49 13.61 10.02
N SER A 87 -9.34 12.92 8.90
CA SER A 87 -8.06 12.37 8.46
C SER A 87 -7.62 13.18 7.25
N VAL A 88 -6.38 13.70 7.28
CA VAL A 88 -5.82 14.51 6.18
C VAL A 88 -4.78 13.68 5.45
N ILE A 89 -4.88 13.62 4.12
CA ILE A 89 -3.87 13.03 3.24
C ILE A 89 -3.16 14.19 2.55
N MET A 90 -1.84 14.25 2.69
CA MET A 90 -1.00 15.27 2.06
C MET A 90 -0.16 14.60 0.97
N PHE A 91 -0.26 15.09 -0.26
CA PHE A 91 0.49 14.59 -1.42
C PHE A 91 1.32 15.73 -2.00
N GLY A 92 2.65 15.56 -2.02
CA GLY A 92 3.57 16.50 -2.66
C GLY A 92 3.91 16.03 -4.07
N ILE A 93 3.85 16.93 -5.05
CA ILE A 93 4.28 16.64 -6.42
C ILE A 93 5.57 17.40 -6.71
N GLU A 94 6.70 16.72 -6.59
CA GLU A 94 8.04 17.34 -6.61
C GLU A 94 8.39 18.03 -7.94
N SER A 95 7.92 17.51 -9.08
CA SER A 95 8.31 17.99 -10.42
C SER A 95 7.26 18.89 -11.12
N LEU A 96 6.14 19.21 -10.45
CA LEU A 96 5.06 20.03 -11.02
C LEU A 96 4.94 21.38 -10.32
N SER A 97 5.40 22.43 -10.98
CA SER A 97 5.07 23.81 -10.59
C SER A 97 3.58 24.11 -10.80
N ARG A 98 3.03 25.07 -10.04
CA ARG A 98 1.64 25.57 -10.20
C ARG A 98 1.32 25.98 -11.66
N LEU A 99 2.26 26.63 -12.34
CA LEU A 99 2.13 27.05 -13.75
C LEU A 99 2.00 25.85 -14.70
N LYS A 100 2.89 24.85 -14.56
CA LYS A 100 2.83 23.61 -15.35
C LYS A 100 1.53 22.84 -15.09
N LEU A 101 1.06 22.79 -13.84
CA LEU A 101 -0.21 22.13 -13.52
C LEU A 101 -1.38 22.81 -14.23
N ARG A 102 -1.47 24.14 -14.15
CA ARG A 102 -2.54 24.92 -14.80
C ARG A 102 -2.50 24.85 -16.33
N SER A 103 -1.31 24.88 -16.93
CA SER A 103 -1.15 24.91 -18.39
C SER A 103 -1.25 23.52 -19.03
N ASN A 104 -0.58 22.53 -18.45
CA ASN A 104 -0.45 21.21 -19.07
C ASN A 104 -1.55 20.23 -18.61
N PHE A 105 -2.16 20.48 -17.45
CA PHE A 105 -3.18 19.62 -16.86
C PHE A 105 -4.43 20.41 -16.41
N PRO A 106 -5.09 21.15 -17.33
CA PRO A 106 -6.18 22.06 -16.97
C PRO A 106 -7.37 21.35 -16.30
N MET A 107 -7.71 20.14 -16.73
CA MET A 107 -8.79 19.36 -16.10
C MET A 107 -8.44 18.94 -14.67
N VAL A 108 -7.18 18.55 -14.43
CA VAL A 108 -6.70 18.20 -13.08
C VAL A 108 -6.68 19.45 -12.20
N HIS A 109 -6.23 20.58 -12.74
CA HIS A 109 -6.22 21.85 -12.02
C HIS A 109 -7.62 22.28 -11.58
N GLU A 110 -8.63 22.15 -12.43
CA GLU A 110 -10.02 22.47 -12.06
C GLU A 110 -10.58 21.47 -11.06
N TYR A 111 -10.26 20.18 -11.18
CA TYR A 111 -10.67 19.17 -10.20
C TYR A 111 -10.10 19.45 -8.80
N LEU A 112 -8.82 19.85 -8.73
CA LEU A 112 -8.14 20.18 -7.47
C LEU A 112 -8.61 21.49 -6.82
N LYS A 113 -9.45 22.29 -7.49
CA LYS A 113 -10.14 23.44 -6.88
C LYS A 113 -11.50 23.06 -6.29
N GLY A 114 -11.95 21.82 -6.50
CA GLY A 114 -13.22 21.31 -5.98
C GLY A 114 -13.20 21.15 -4.46
N GLU A 115 -14.39 20.92 -3.90
CA GLU A 115 -14.57 20.72 -2.46
C GLU A 115 -13.70 19.57 -1.92
N GLY A 116 -13.07 19.78 -0.76
CA GLY A 116 -12.22 18.78 -0.10
C GLY A 116 -10.74 18.83 -0.49
N TRP A 117 -10.36 19.58 -1.53
CA TRP A 117 -8.97 19.82 -1.87
C TRP A 117 -8.50 21.17 -1.32
N TYR A 118 -7.34 21.16 -0.66
CA TYR A 118 -6.72 22.35 -0.12
C TYR A 118 -5.29 22.44 -0.61
N GLU A 119 -4.97 23.54 -1.29
CA GLU A 119 -3.61 23.84 -1.69
C GLU A 119 -2.84 24.31 -0.45
N MET A 120 -1.73 23.64 -0.17
CA MET A 120 -0.76 24.14 0.81
C MET A 120 -0.18 25.44 0.27
N GLN A 121 -0.53 26.55 0.90
CA GLN A 121 0.14 27.84 0.65
C GLN A 121 1.49 27.86 1.37
N ASP A 122 2.37 28.72 0.88
CA ASP A 122 3.80 28.80 1.21
C ASP A 122 4.17 28.54 2.68
N TRP A 123 5.31 27.89 2.91
CA TRP A 123 5.97 27.74 4.22
C TRP A 123 7.03 28.82 4.44
#